data_AF-A0A7S2JR35-F1
#
_entry.id   AF-A0A7S2JR35-F1
#
_cell.length_a   1.000
_cell.length_b   1.000
_cell.length_c   1.000
_cell.angle_alpha   90.00
_cell.angle_beta   90.00
_cell.angle_gamma   90.00
#
_symmetry.space_group_name_H-M   'P 1'
#
loop_
_entity.id
_entity.type
_entity.pdbx_description
1 polymer ?
#
loop_
_entity_poly.entity_id
_entity_poly.type
_entity_poly.pdbx_seq_one_letter_code
_entity_poly.pdbx_strand_id
1 'polypeptide(L)'
;PMGWDAFGLPAEQHAINTGTHPEDTTKQNIANFKRQLRSLGFSYDWERELATTDVEYVRWTQWIFLQLFKKDLAFQSEVRVNWCAELGTVLANEEVIDGLSERGNFPVTRMPLRQWVLRITEYAERLA
;
A
#
# COMPACT_ATOMS: atom_id res chain seq x y z
N PRO A 1 -5.83 19.62 -5.79
CA PRO A 1 -6.42 18.43 -5.12
C PRO A 1 -5.50 17.96 -3.98
N MET A 2 -6.03 17.16 -3.06
CA MET A 2 -5.28 16.51 -1.98
C MET A 2 -5.88 15.11 -1.78
N GLY A 3 -5.14 14.16 -1.24
CA GLY A 3 -5.68 12.84 -0.93
C GLY A 3 -4.86 12.13 0.14
N TRP A 4 -5.38 10.99 0.59
CA TRP A 4 -4.85 10.22 1.69
C TRP A 4 -4.50 8.83 1.24
N ASP A 5 -3.21 8.50 1.28
CA ASP A 5 -2.77 7.12 1.18
C ASP A 5 -3.00 6.43 2.53
N ALA A 6 -4.11 5.70 2.61
CA ALA A 6 -4.78 5.33 3.85
C ALA A 6 -4.80 3.81 4.11
N PHE A 7 -4.27 3.01 3.19
CA PHE A 7 -4.12 1.55 3.32
C PHE A 7 -2.70 1.14 3.72
N GLY A 8 -2.54 -0.14 4.04
CA GLY A 8 -1.26 -0.81 4.18
C GLY A 8 -0.73 -0.90 5.60
N LEU A 9 0.48 -1.45 5.70
CA LEU A 9 1.19 -1.74 6.95
C LEU A 9 1.25 -0.57 7.93
N PRO A 10 1.35 0.71 7.52
CA PRO A 10 1.32 1.79 8.48
C PRO A 10 0.06 1.87 9.33
N ALA A 11 -1.11 1.80 8.69
CA ALA A 11 -2.39 1.88 9.38
C ALA A 11 -2.65 0.60 10.19
N GLU A 12 -2.32 -0.56 9.62
CA GLU A 12 -2.52 -1.87 10.24
C GLU A 12 -1.65 -2.05 11.49
N GLN A 13 -0.36 -1.72 11.42
CA GLN A 13 0.53 -1.86 12.59
C GLN A 13 0.13 -0.91 13.72
N HIS A 14 -0.31 0.31 13.39
CA HIS A 14 -0.82 1.24 14.38
C HIS A 14 -2.10 0.70 15.05
N ALA A 15 -3.01 0.13 14.26
CA ALA A 15 -4.21 -0.52 14.77
C ALA A 15 -3.89 -1.69 15.71
N ILE A 16 -2.95 -2.56 15.35
CA ILE A 16 -2.48 -3.68 16.18
C ILE A 16 -1.91 -3.17 17.50
N ASN A 17 -1.03 -2.18 17.45
CA ASN A 17 -0.34 -1.66 18.65
C ASN A 17 -1.28 -0.94 19.62
N THR A 18 -2.34 -0.31 19.10
CA THR A 18 -3.30 0.48 19.89
C THR A 18 -4.59 -0.28 20.23
N GLY A 19 -4.79 -1.47 19.67
CA GLY A 19 -6.03 -2.24 19.83
C GLY A 19 -7.27 -1.58 19.21
N THR A 20 -7.09 -0.64 18.29
CA THR A 20 -8.19 0.13 17.67
C THR A 20 -8.41 -0.33 16.23
N HIS A 21 -9.65 -0.31 15.76
CA HIS A 21 -9.93 -0.66 14.36
C HIS A 21 -9.23 0.32 13.39
N PRO A 22 -8.55 -0.16 12.33
CA PRO A 22 -7.77 0.69 11.43
C PRO A 22 -8.60 1.75 10.69
N GLU A 23 -9.87 1.47 10.43
CA GLU A 23 -10.76 2.46 9.81
C GLU A 23 -10.96 3.70 10.69
N ASP A 24 -11.12 3.51 11.99
CA ASP A 24 -11.39 4.59 12.93
C ASP A 24 -10.16 5.47 13.12
N THR A 25 -8.99 4.85 13.30
CA THR A 25 -7.72 5.57 13.43
C THR A 25 -7.37 6.31 12.15
N THR A 26 -7.56 5.69 10.98
CA THR A 26 -7.35 6.33 9.68
C THR A 26 -8.25 7.56 9.51
N LYS A 27 -9.55 7.47 9.81
CA LYS A 27 -10.48 8.62 9.74
C LYS A 27 -10.07 9.76 10.68
N GLN A 28 -9.67 9.43 11.90
CA GLN A 28 -9.20 10.43 12.88
C GLN A 28 -7.91 11.11 12.42
N ASN A 29 -6.95 10.34 11.88
CA ASN A 29 -5.69 10.85 11.36
C ASN A 29 -5.93 11.78 10.17
N ILE A 30 -6.77 11.38 9.22
CA ILE A 30 -7.16 12.21 8.06
C ILE A 30 -7.75 13.54 8.54
N ALA A 31 -8.70 13.52 9.48
CA ALA A 31 -9.31 14.74 10.01
C ALA A 31 -8.27 15.67 10.67
N ASN A 32 -7.32 15.09 11.42
CA ASN A 32 -6.24 15.83 12.07
C ASN A 32 -5.28 16.46 11.06
N PHE A 33 -4.80 15.70 10.07
CA PHE A 33 -3.92 16.22 9.03
C PHE A 33 -4.61 17.28 8.17
N LYS A 34 -5.88 17.07 7.81
CA LYS A 34 -6.68 18.06 7.08
C LYS A 34 -6.78 19.39 7.84
N ARG A 35 -7.04 19.33 9.15
CA ARG A 35 -7.07 20.51 10.02
C ARG A 35 -5.71 21.22 10.04
N GLN A 36 -4.61 20.47 10.19
CA GLN A 36 -3.25 21.01 10.19
C GLN A 36 -2.90 21.68 8.85
N LEU A 37 -3.15 21.02 7.72
CA LEU A 37 -2.88 21.57 6.38
C LEU A 37 -3.70 22.83 6.11
N ARG A 38 -4.97 22.88 6.55
CA ARG A 38 -5.79 24.10 6.47
C ARG A 38 -5.23 25.22 7.33
N SER A 39 -4.73 24.92 8.53
CA SER A 39 -4.12 25.93 9.41
C SER A 39 -2.81 26.51 8.87
N LEU A 40 -2.08 25.75 8.07
CA LEU A 40 -0.86 26.19 7.38
C LEU A 40 -1.15 27.07 6.15
N GLY A 41 -2.43 27.28 5.80
CA GLY A 41 -2.82 28.14 4.69
C GLY A 41 -2.64 27.52 3.31
N PHE A 42 -2.48 26.19 3.22
CA PHE A 42 -2.38 25.53 1.92
C PHE A 42 -3.71 25.55 1.17
N SER A 43 -3.71 26.12 -0.02
CA SER A 43 -4.87 26.28 -0.90
C SER A 43 -5.14 25.03 -1.75
N TYR A 44 -5.40 23.90 -1.10
CA TYR A 44 -5.86 22.71 -1.81
C TYR A 44 -7.33 22.81 -2.20
N ASP A 45 -7.63 22.28 -3.39
CA ASP A 45 -9.01 21.96 -3.80
C ASP A 45 -9.49 20.73 -3.02
N TRP A 46 -10.21 20.99 -1.92
CA TRP A 46 -10.78 19.97 -1.04
C TRP A 46 -12.05 19.33 -1.61
N GLU A 47 -12.63 19.85 -2.70
CA GLU A 47 -13.75 19.18 -3.38
C GLU A 47 -13.28 17.94 -4.14
N ARG A 48 -11.98 17.86 -4.43
CA ARG A 48 -11.30 16.72 -5.08
C ARG A 48 -10.48 15.89 -4.09
N GLU A 49 -10.91 15.86 -2.83
CA GLU A 49 -10.31 15.02 -1.79
C GLU A 49 -10.75 13.57 -1.93
N LEU A 50 -9.81 12.64 -1.75
CA LEU A 50 -10.07 11.20 -1.76
C LEU A 50 -9.17 10.47 -0.77
N ALA A 51 -9.62 9.33 -0.25
CA ALA A 51 -8.78 8.38 0.48
C ALA A 51 -8.69 7.06 -0.30
N THR A 52 -7.53 6.40 -0.28
CA THR A 52 -7.35 5.12 -0.97
C THR A 52 -8.21 3.99 -0.38
N THR A 53 -8.74 4.19 0.83
CA THR A 53 -9.70 3.33 1.53
C THR A 53 -11.16 3.54 1.14
N ASP A 54 -11.49 4.60 0.38
CA ASP A 54 -12.87 4.86 -0.03
C ASP A 54 -13.36 3.77 -0.98
N VAL A 55 -14.59 3.28 -0.78
CA VAL A 55 -15.21 2.24 -1.63
C VAL A 55 -15.21 2.66 -3.11
N GLU A 56 -15.50 3.94 -3.36
CA GLU A 56 -15.51 4.52 -4.72
C GLU A 56 -14.11 4.56 -5.35
N TYR A 57 -13.05 4.55 -4.56
CA TYR A 57 -11.66 4.43 -5.04
C TYR A 57 -11.29 2.96 -5.26
N VAL A 58 -11.56 2.10 -4.27
CA VAL A 58 -11.23 0.66 -4.30
C VAL A 58 -11.89 -0.06 -5.47
N ARG A 59 -13.12 0.31 -5.85
CA ARG A 59 -13.81 -0.30 -6.99
C ARG A 59 -12.99 -0.17 -8.29
N TRP A 60 -12.28 0.96 -8.46
CA TRP A 60 -11.50 1.21 -9.66
C TRP A 60 -10.18 0.46 -9.65
N THR A 61 -9.51 0.36 -8.50
CA THR A 61 -8.29 -0.46 -8.39
C THR A 61 -8.59 -1.94 -8.61
N GLN A 62 -9.69 -2.45 -8.07
CA GLN A 62 -10.19 -3.80 -8.36
C GLN A 62 -10.50 -3.99 -9.85
N TRP A 63 -11.20 -3.02 -10.46
CA TRP A 63 -11.52 -3.09 -11.89
C TRP A 63 -10.27 -3.10 -12.77
N ILE A 64 -9.28 -2.24 -12.49
CA ILE A 64 -7.99 -2.19 -13.20
C ILE A 64 -7.28 -3.54 -13.08
N PHE A 65 -7.21 -4.09 -11.86
CA PHE A 65 -6.62 -5.41 -11.64
C PHE A 65 -7.28 -6.49 -12.51
N LEU A 66 -8.62 -6.50 -12.59
CA LEU A 66 -9.34 -7.44 -13.45
C LEU A 66 -9.04 -7.24 -14.94
N GLN A 67 -8.84 -6.00 -15.40
CA GLN A 67 -8.43 -5.75 -16.78
C GLN A 67 -7.02 -6.26 -17.06
N LEU A 68 -6.08 -6.06 -16.13
CA LEU A 68 -4.72 -6.59 -16.23
C LEU A 68 -4.73 -8.12 -16.22
N PHE A 69 -5.52 -8.74 -15.33
CA PHE A 69 -5.69 -10.18 -15.25
C PHE A 69 -6.22 -10.77 -16.56
N LYS A 70 -7.27 -10.17 -17.14
CA LYS A 70 -7.84 -10.59 -18.44
C LYS A 70 -6.85 -10.49 -19.61
N LYS A 71 -5.82 -9.65 -19.47
CA LYS A 71 -4.76 -9.44 -20.47
C LYS A 71 -3.50 -10.22 -20.17
N ASP A 72 -3.51 -11.11 -19.17
CA ASP A 72 -2.34 -11.86 -18.70
C ASP A 72 -1.17 -10.97 -18.20
N LEU A 73 -1.49 -9.73 -17.80
CA LEU A 73 -0.56 -8.77 -17.21
C LEU A 73 -0.53 -8.85 -15.68
N ALA A 74 -1.54 -9.45 -15.07
CA ALA A 74 -1.54 -9.86 -13.67
C ALA A 74 -1.77 -11.37 -13.62
N PHE A 75 -0.92 -12.12 -12.93
CA PHE A 75 -1.00 -13.59 -12.88
C PHE A 75 -0.50 -14.11 -11.53
N GLN A 76 -0.80 -15.37 -11.22
CA GLN A 76 -0.27 -16.03 -10.03
C GLN A 76 0.94 -16.88 -10.39
N SER A 77 1.99 -16.80 -9.57
CA SER A 77 3.19 -17.61 -9.71
C SER A 77 3.76 -17.96 -8.35
N GLU A 78 4.48 -19.07 -8.27
CA GLU A 78 5.33 -19.36 -7.12
C GLU A 78 6.63 -18.59 -7.28
N VAL A 79 6.82 -17.58 -6.45
CA VAL A 79 8.00 -16.70 -6.49
C VAL A 79 8.70 -16.73 -5.15
N ARG A 80 10.01 -16.54 -5.18
CA ARG A 80 10.77 -16.28 -3.96
C ARG A 80 10.45 -14.87 -3.48
N VAL A 81 9.63 -14.79 -2.44
CA VAL A 81 9.23 -13.54 -1.80
C VAL A 81 10.20 -13.17 -0.69
N ASN A 82 10.24 -11.89 -0.37
CA ASN A 82 10.83 -11.38 0.86
C ASN A 82 9.78 -11.51 1.97
N TRP A 83 9.98 -12.39 2.94
CA TRP A 83 9.05 -12.63 4.05
C TRP A 83 9.61 -12.06 5.35
N CYS A 84 8.80 -11.25 6.04
CA CYS A 84 9.10 -10.72 7.37
C CYS A 84 8.14 -11.34 8.39
N ALA A 85 8.66 -12.16 9.31
CA ALA A 85 7.84 -12.90 10.27
C ALA A 85 7.21 -11.97 11.32
N GLU A 86 7.94 -10.93 11.72
CA GLU A 86 7.52 -9.94 12.71
C GLU A 86 6.38 -9.05 12.20
N LEU A 87 6.39 -8.73 10.90
CA LEU A 87 5.29 -8.00 10.25
C LEU A 87 4.18 -8.93 9.74
N GLY A 88 4.44 -10.25 9.70
CA GLY A 88 3.47 -11.26 9.26
C GLY A 88 3.08 -11.13 7.79
N THR A 89 3.93 -10.57 6.94
CA THR A 89 3.60 -10.27 5.54
C THR A 89 4.79 -10.42 4.59
N VAL A 90 4.48 -10.46 3.30
CA VAL A 90 5.47 -10.34 2.22
C VAL A 90 5.81 -8.87 1.98
N LEU A 91 7.07 -8.61 1.62
CA LEU A 91 7.59 -7.30 1.29
C LEU A 91 8.01 -7.26 -0.18
N ALA A 92 7.82 -6.11 -0.83
CA ALA A 92 8.42 -5.81 -2.12
C ALA A 92 9.94 -5.71 -2.01
N ASN A 93 10.66 -5.67 -3.13
CA ASN A 93 12.12 -5.50 -3.09
C ASN A 93 12.50 -4.12 -2.57
N GLU A 94 11.69 -3.11 -2.87
CA GLU A 94 11.86 -1.72 -2.48
C GLU A 94 11.66 -1.50 -0.98
N GLU A 95 11.00 -2.45 -0.29
CA GLU A 95 10.75 -2.42 1.15
C GLU A 95 11.82 -3.18 1.97
N VAL A 96 12.88 -3.66 1.32
CA VAL A 96 13.98 -4.41 1.94
C VAL A 96 15.30 -3.64 1.81
N ILE A 97 15.88 -3.26 2.94
CA ILE A 97 17.12 -2.50 3.03
C ILE A 97 18.15 -3.35 3.77
N ASP A 98 19.24 -3.72 3.10
CA ASP A 98 20.32 -4.56 3.66
C ASP A 98 19.84 -5.88 4.30
N GLY A 99 18.79 -6.47 3.74
CA GLY A 99 18.19 -7.72 4.24
C GLY A 99 17.25 -7.56 5.44
N LEU A 100 16.92 -6.32 5.79
CA LEU A 100 15.99 -5.95 6.86
C LEU A 100 14.77 -5.24 6.27
N SER A 101 13.63 -5.32 6.97
CA SER A 101 12.43 -4.58 6.58
C SER A 101 12.64 -3.08 6.78
N GLU A 102 12.28 -2.27 5.78
CA GLU A 102 12.29 -0.80 5.86
C GLU A 102 11.52 -0.31 7.09
N ARG A 103 10.43 -1.01 7.41
CA ARG A 103 9.65 -0.80 8.63
C ARG A 103 10.09 -1.74 9.74
N GLY A 104 10.68 -1.18 10.80
CA GLY A 104 10.99 -1.90 12.04
C GLY A 104 12.33 -2.66 12.06
N ASN A 105 13.07 -2.70 10.96
CA ASN A 105 14.42 -3.26 10.88
C ASN A 105 14.49 -4.76 11.25
N PHE A 106 13.46 -5.51 10.86
CA PHE A 106 13.34 -6.94 11.17
C PHE A 106 14.00 -7.80 10.09
N PRO A 107 14.57 -8.97 10.44
CA PRO A 107 15.18 -9.88 9.47
C PRO A 107 14.20 -10.36 8.40
N VAL A 108 14.62 -10.28 7.14
CA VAL A 108 13.83 -10.75 6.00
C VAL A 108 14.41 -12.06 5.49
N THR A 109 13.54 -13.05 5.30
CA THR A 109 13.92 -14.37 4.76
C THR A 109 13.30 -14.60 3.38
N ARG A 110 13.99 -15.32 2.50
CA ARG A 110 13.45 -15.68 1.19
C ARG A 110 12.80 -17.05 1.23
N MET A 111 11.52 -17.11 0.89
CA MET A 111 10.78 -18.36 0.79
C MET A 111 9.91 -18.42 -0.47
N PRO A 112 9.68 -19.60 -1.05
CA PRO A 112 8.72 -19.76 -2.14
C PRO A 112 7.31 -19.57 -1.59
N LEU A 113 6.55 -18.67 -2.21
CA LEU A 113 5.14 -18.46 -1.88
C LEU A 113 4.37 -18.17 -3.16
N ARG A 114 3.14 -18.69 -3.25
CA ARG A 114 2.21 -18.34 -4.33
C ARG A 114 1.75 -16.90 -4.13
N GLN A 115 2.03 -16.04 -5.10
CA GLN A 115 1.70 -14.62 -5.06
C GLN A 115 1.08 -14.14 -6.36
N TRP A 116 0.43 -12.98 -6.29
CA TRP A 116 0.07 -12.19 -7.47
C TRP A 116 1.30 -11.41 -7.95
N VAL A 117 1.55 -11.45 -9.25
CA VAL A 117 2.67 -10.76 -9.89
C VAL A 117 2.11 -9.93 -11.04
N LEU A 118 2.60 -8.70 -11.15
CA LEU A 118 2.37 -7.87 -12.32
C LEU A 118 3.53 -8.07 -13.29
N ARG A 119 3.21 -8.26 -14.57
CA ARG A 119 4.18 -8.47 -15.66
C ARG A 119 4.88 -7.16 -16.07
N ILE A 120 5.42 -6.44 -15.10
CA ILE A 120 6.10 -5.15 -15.30
C ILE A 120 7.31 -5.27 -16.23
N THR A 121 7.93 -6.45 -16.29
CA THR A 121 9.07 -6.73 -17.16
C THR A 121 8.74 -6.62 -18.65
N GLU A 122 7.49 -6.80 -19.07
CA GLU A 122 7.09 -6.52 -20.48
C GLU A 122 7.16 -5.03 -20.83
N TYR A 123 7.26 -4.16 -19.84
CA TYR A 123 7.38 -2.72 -20.00
C TYR A 123 8.77 -2.18 -19.65
N ALA A 124 9.76 -3.06 -19.37
CA ALA A 124 11.09 -2.66 -18.91
C ALA A 124 11.78 -1.68 -19.87
N GLU A 125 11.74 -1.93 -21.18
CA GLU A 125 12.36 -1.05 -22.19
C GLU A 125 11.71 0.34 -22.28
N ARG A 126 10.45 0.48 -21.85
CA ARG A 126 9.71 1.75 -21.89
C ARG A 126 9.87 2.58 -20.62
N LEU A 127 10.28 1.94 -19.52
CA LEU A 127 10.41 2.53 -18.20
C LEU A 127 11.86 2.87 -17.82
N ALA A 128 12.83 2.35 -18.58
CA ALA A 128 14.25 2.71 -18.48
C ALA A 128 14.52 4.09 -19.08
#